data_AF-A0A3C0FLG8-F1
#
_entry.id   AF-A0A3C0FLG8-F1
#
_cell.length_a   1.000
_cell.length_b   1.000
_cell.length_c   1.000
_cell.angle_alpha   90.00
_cell.angle_beta   90.00
_cell.angle_gamma   90.00
#
_symmetry.space_group_name_H-M   'P 1'
#
loop_
_entity.id
_entity.type
_entity.pdbx_description
1 polymer ?
#
loop_
_entity_poly.entity_id
_entity_poly.type
_entity_poly.pdbx_seq_one_letter_code
_entity_poly.pdbx_strand_id
1 'polypeptide(L)'
;MSLFGGSKSGIKKALDVVLAAADGDYEARITNVDSHSDMRELFIAINRLIDRNDAFLRESAASMGAVSENRYYRRIVETGLVGDYLSSAKRINAASASIEQKLSGFADVLEEFKSGSFAAVDEIANAATALAEASGDANSIAHETSSRSTNVAAAARQTAANVSELSSASEELNESIRNVSDQAR
;
A
#
# COMPACT_ATOMS: atom_id res chain seq x y z
N MET A 1 -42.05 -68.71 14.97
CA MET A 1 -42.16 -67.24 14.83
C MET A 1 -40.75 -66.67 14.85
N SER A 2 -40.29 -66.14 13.72
CA SER A 2 -38.88 -65.76 13.49
C SER A 2 -38.53 -64.43 14.16
N LEU A 3 -37.78 -64.49 15.25
CA LEU A 3 -37.26 -63.32 15.99
C LEU A 3 -35.96 -62.73 15.38
N PHE A 4 -35.45 -63.29 14.28
CA PHE A 4 -34.15 -62.91 13.69
C PHE A 4 -34.24 -62.32 12.27
N GLY A 5 -35.45 -62.11 11.74
CA GLY A 5 -35.64 -61.56 10.38
C GLY A 5 -35.41 -60.05 10.25
N GLY A 6 -35.61 -59.27 11.33
CA GLY A 6 -35.49 -57.80 11.30
C GLY A 6 -34.05 -57.29 11.26
N SER A 7 -33.16 -57.88 12.06
CA SER A 7 -31.78 -57.40 12.24
C SER A 7 -30.94 -57.44 10.95
N LYS A 8 -31.08 -58.49 10.11
CA LYS A 8 -30.38 -58.57 8.80
C LYS A 8 -30.85 -57.49 7.82
N SER A 9 -32.12 -57.08 7.90
CA SER A 9 -32.69 -56.03 7.06
C SER A 9 -32.21 -54.64 7.50
N GLY A 10 -32.11 -54.41 8.82
CA GLY A 10 -31.61 -53.15 9.38
C GLY A 10 -30.14 -52.88 9.04
N ILE A 11 -29.27 -53.87 9.17
CA ILE A 11 -27.85 -53.75 8.82
C ILE A 11 -27.67 -53.39 7.35
N LYS A 12 -28.43 -54.03 6.46
CA LYS A 12 -28.35 -53.75 5.01
C LYS A 12 -28.74 -52.30 4.70
N LYS A 13 -29.80 -51.78 5.33
CA LYS A 13 -30.20 -50.38 5.17
C LYS A 13 -29.13 -49.40 5.64
N ALA A 14 -28.52 -49.66 6.80
CA ALA A 14 -27.42 -48.84 7.29
C ALA A 14 -26.22 -48.88 6.33
N LEU A 15 -25.87 -50.06 5.82
CA LEU A 15 -24.78 -50.20 4.85
C LEU A 15 -25.06 -49.42 3.58
N ASP A 16 -26.26 -49.53 3.00
CA ASP A 16 -26.63 -48.82 1.77
C ASP A 16 -26.49 -47.30 1.94
N VAL A 17 -26.94 -46.74 3.09
CA VAL A 17 -26.81 -45.30 3.39
C VAL A 17 -25.36 -44.89 3.64
N VAL A 18 -24.58 -45.70 4.36
CA VAL A 18 -23.16 -45.40 4.60
C VAL A 18 -22.36 -45.44 3.30
N LEU A 19 -22.65 -46.38 2.38
CA LEU A 19 -22.03 -46.42 1.06
C LEU A 19 -22.41 -45.19 0.23
N ALA A 20 -23.68 -44.79 0.21
CA ALA A 20 -24.11 -43.57 -0.47
C ALA A 20 -23.38 -42.33 0.07
N ALA A 21 -23.30 -42.19 1.40
CA ALA A 21 -22.57 -41.09 2.03
C ALA A 21 -21.05 -41.13 1.75
N ALA A 22 -20.46 -42.34 1.66
CA ALA A 22 -19.06 -42.51 1.29
C ALA A 22 -18.79 -42.08 -0.17
N ASP A 23 -19.76 -42.26 -1.06
CA ASP A 23 -19.72 -41.78 -2.44
C ASP A 23 -20.09 -40.28 -2.57
N GLY A 24 -20.38 -39.61 -1.45
CA GLY A 24 -20.64 -38.17 -1.38
C GLY A 24 -22.12 -37.76 -1.42
N ASP A 25 -23.06 -38.71 -1.41
CA ASP A 25 -24.48 -38.43 -1.26
C ASP A 25 -24.82 -38.23 0.23
N TYR A 26 -24.68 -36.99 0.69
CA TYR A 26 -25.07 -36.60 2.05
C TYR A 26 -26.53 -36.16 2.18
N GLU A 27 -27.39 -36.48 1.21
CA GLU A 27 -28.85 -36.37 1.32
C GLU A 27 -29.48 -37.74 1.66
N ALA A 28 -28.72 -38.83 1.51
CA ALA A 28 -29.12 -40.16 1.96
C ALA A 28 -29.43 -40.19 3.47
N ARG A 29 -30.60 -40.71 3.85
CA ARG A 29 -31.03 -40.81 5.26
C ARG A 29 -31.68 -42.14 5.56
N ILE A 30 -31.48 -42.61 6.78
CA ILE A 30 -32.24 -43.72 7.34
C ILE A 30 -33.51 -43.16 7.96
N THR A 31 -34.66 -43.31 7.30
CA THR A 31 -35.95 -42.73 7.70
C THR A 31 -36.80 -43.64 8.60
N ASN A 32 -36.77 -44.96 8.36
CA ASN A 32 -37.51 -45.93 9.16
C ASN A 32 -36.62 -46.53 10.24
N VAL A 33 -36.73 -45.95 11.44
CA VAL A 33 -36.04 -46.40 12.65
C VAL A 33 -36.59 -47.77 13.07
N ASP A 34 -35.71 -48.76 13.16
CA ASP A 34 -36.08 -50.12 13.58
C ASP A 34 -36.68 -50.10 15.00
N SER A 35 -37.58 -51.04 15.31
CA SER A 35 -38.18 -51.16 16.64
C SER A 35 -37.19 -51.67 17.69
N HIS A 36 -36.06 -52.24 17.26
CA HIS A 36 -34.99 -52.66 18.15
C HIS A 36 -34.09 -51.49 18.58
N SER A 37 -33.88 -51.36 19.91
CA SER A 37 -33.17 -50.23 20.53
C SER A 37 -31.76 -49.99 19.97
N ASP A 38 -30.95 -51.04 19.85
CA ASP A 38 -29.55 -50.91 19.43
C ASP A 38 -29.44 -50.48 17.96
N MET A 39 -30.33 -50.99 17.12
CA MET A 39 -30.39 -50.62 15.69
C MET A 39 -30.89 -49.19 15.52
N ARG A 40 -31.84 -48.77 16.36
CA ARG A 40 -32.32 -47.38 16.42
C ARG A 40 -31.19 -46.42 16.77
N GLU A 41 -30.38 -46.73 17.79
CA GLU A 41 -29.26 -45.88 18.20
C GLU A 41 -28.20 -45.78 17.09
N LEU A 42 -27.87 -46.90 16.44
CA LEU A 42 -26.97 -46.93 15.29
C LEU A 42 -27.47 -46.03 14.14
N PHE A 43 -28.75 -46.13 13.78
CA PHE A 43 -29.31 -45.34 12.68
C PHE A 43 -29.29 -43.83 12.97
N ILE A 44 -29.61 -43.44 14.21
CA ILE A 44 -29.53 -42.05 14.66
C ILE A 44 -28.07 -41.56 14.60
N ALA A 45 -27.12 -42.38 15.04
CA ALA A 45 -25.70 -42.04 15.00
C ALA A 45 -25.17 -41.87 13.57
N ILE A 46 -25.58 -42.74 12.62
CA ILE A 46 -25.23 -42.63 11.20
C ILE A 46 -25.80 -41.34 10.60
N ASN A 47 -27.10 -41.07 10.76
CA ASN A 47 -27.71 -39.84 10.24
C ASN A 47 -27.00 -38.60 10.83
N ARG A 48 -26.69 -38.60 12.13
CA ARG A 48 -25.99 -37.49 12.78
C ARG A 48 -24.56 -37.28 12.23
N LEU A 49 -23.87 -38.36 11.85
CA LEU A 49 -22.56 -38.26 11.20
C LEU A 49 -22.69 -37.64 9.80
N ILE A 50 -23.69 -38.08 9.03
CA ILE A 50 -23.99 -37.55 7.69
C ILE A 50 -24.36 -36.08 7.76
N ASP A 51 -25.26 -35.68 8.67
CA ASP A 51 -25.68 -34.28 8.84
C ASP A 51 -24.51 -33.35 9.17
N ARG A 52 -23.54 -33.82 9.97
CA ARG A 52 -22.34 -33.05 10.29
C ARG A 52 -21.42 -32.88 9.10
N ASN A 53 -21.25 -33.94 8.32
CA ASN A 53 -20.40 -33.89 7.13
C ASN A 53 -21.02 -33.00 6.05
N ASP A 54 -22.33 -33.14 5.83
CA ASP A 54 -23.12 -32.27 4.95
C ASP A 54 -22.99 -30.80 5.35
N ALA A 55 -23.30 -30.46 6.61
CA ALA A 55 -23.23 -29.10 7.10
C ALA A 55 -21.82 -28.51 6.95
N PHE A 56 -20.78 -29.28 7.30
CA PHE A 56 -19.40 -28.83 7.17
C PHE A 56 -19.00 -28.60 5.70
N LEU A 57 -19.30 -29.54 4.80
CA LEU A 57 -18.97 -29.43 3.38
C LEU A 57 -19.74 -28.30 2.71
N ARG A 58 -21.05 -28.19 2.95
CA ARG A 58 -21.91 -27.14 2.40
C ARG A 58 -21.43 -25.75 2.82
N GLU A 59 -21.16 -25.54 4.11
CA GLU A 59 -20.70 -24.23 4.60
C GLU A 59 -19.27 -23.93 4.16
N SER A 60 -18.37 -24.92 4.15
CA SER A 60 -17.01 -24.75 3.66
C SER A 60 -16.99 -24.37 2.17
N ALA A 61 -17.78 -25.05 1.34
CA ALA A 61 -17.90 -24.74 -0.07
C ALA A 61 -18.48 -23.33 -0.29
N ALA A 62 -19.52 -22.96 0.45
CA ALA A 62 -20.11 -21.64 0.33
C ALA A 62 -19.17 -20.51 0.78
N SER A 63 -18.43 -20.72 1.88
CA SER A 63 -17.41 -19.76 2.35
C SER A 63 -16.26 -19.63 1.36
N MET A 64 -15.71 -20.75 0.86
CA MET A 64 -14.62 -20.72 -0.13
C MET A 64 -15.07 -20.19 -1.49
N GLY A 65 -16.32 -20.43 -1.89
CA GLY A 65 -16.92 -19.79 -3.06
C GLY A 65 -16.93 -18.27 -2.93
N ALA A 66 -17.35 -17.73 -1.79
CA ALA A 66 -17.29 -16.30 -1.52
C ALA A 66 -15.85 -15.76 -1.55
N VAL A 67 -14.89 -16.48 -0.95
CA VAL A 67 -13.46 -16.12 -1.01
C VAL A 67 -12.95 -16.09 -2.46
N SER A 68 -13.34 -17.05 -3.30
CA SER A 68 -12.96 -17.07 -4.72
C SER A 68 -13.50 -15.86 -5.51
N GLU A 69 -14.60 -15.27 -5.04
CA GLU A 69 -15.19 -14.04 -5.57
C GLU A 69 -14.67 -12.77 -4.85
N ASN A 70 -13.57 -12.87 -4.10
CA ASN A 70 -12.99 -11.79 -3.28
C ASN A 70 -13.95 -11.22 -2.20
N ARG A 71 -14.91 -12.02 -1.75
CA ARG A 71 -15.83 -11.67 -0.64
C ARG A 71 -15.47 -12.45 0.62
N TYR A 72 -14.81 -11.79 1.57
CA TYR A 72 -14.24 -12.45 2.76
C TYR A 72 -15.15 -12.46 4.00
N TYR A 73 -16.29 -11.76 3.94
CA TYR A 73 -17.23 -11.67 5.05
C TYR A 73 -17.99 -12.98 5.32
N ARG A 74 -18.14 -13.86 4.32
CA ARG A 74 -18.88 -15.12 4.51
C ARG A 74 -18.02 -16.15 5.24
N ARG A 75 -18.40 -16.45 6.47
CA ARG A 75 -17.74 -17.44 7.33
C ARG A 75 -18.54 -18.74 7.41
N ILE A 76 -17.84 -19.83 7.68
CA ILE A 76 -18.44 -21.12 8.02
C ILE A 76 -19.21 -20.93 9.33
N VAL A 77 -20.49 -21.34 9.34
CA VAL A 77 -21.31 -21.34 10.55
C VAL A 77 -20.80 -22.42 11.50
N GLU A 78 -20.28 -21.98 12.66
CA GLU A 78 -19.69 -22.88 13.66
C GLU A 78 -20.73 -23.62 14.51
N THR A 79 -21.96 -23.10 14.56
CA THR A 79 -23.05 -23.66 15.36
C THR A 79 -23.38 -25.08 14.92
N GLY A 80 -23.36 -26.03 15.86
CA GLY A 80 -23.65 -27.43 15.59
C GLY A 80 -22.45 -28.26 15.15
N LEU A 81 -21.34 -27.63 14.76
CA LEU A 81 -20.06 -28.29 14.53
C LEU A 81 -19.38 -28.60 15.87
N VAL A 82 -18.72 -29.76 15.96
CA VAL A 82 -18.02 -30.20 17.18
C VAL A 82 -16.70 -30.89 16.81
N GLY A 83 -15.79 -31.01 17.78
CA GLY A 83 -14.51 -31.69 17.59
C GLY A 83 -13.72 -31.13 16.41
N ASP A 84 -13.23 -32.02 15.55
CA ASP A 84 -12.39 -31.64 14.40
C ASP A 84 -13.13 -30.82 13.35
N TYR A 85 -14.45 -30.96 13.22
CA TYR A 85 -15.25 -30.11 12.33
C TYR A 85 -15.20 -28.65 12.78
N LEU A 86 -15.39 -28.40 14.08
CA LEU A 86 -15.34 -27.05 14.65
C LEU A 86 -13.92 -26.47 14.58
N SER A 87 -12.92 -27.28 14.91
CA SER A 87 -11.50 -26.87 14.82
C SER A 87 -11.13 -26.47 13.38
N SER A 88 -11.55 -27.25 12.39
CA SER A 88 -11.29 -26.98 10.97
C SER A 88 -12.05 -25.75 10.49
N ALA A 89 -13.33 -25.60 10.84
CA ALA A 89 -14.14 -24.43 10.53
C ALA A 89 -13.49 -23.14 11.06
N LYS A 90 -13.03 -23.15 12.32
CA LYS A 90 -12.32 -22.02 12.94
C LYS A 90 -11.01 -21.68 12.21
N ARG A 91 -10.24 -22.68 11.81
CA ARG A 91 -8.98 -22.48 11.06
C ARG A 91 -9.26 -21.84 9.70
N ILE A 92 -10.26 -22.32 8.98
CA ILE A 92 -10.67 -21.75 7.69
C ILE A 92 -11.17 -20.31 7.88
N ASN A 93 -12.04 -20.07 8.87
CA ASN A 93 -12.53 -18.73 9.19
C ASN A 93 -11.37 -17.78 9.53
N ALA A 94 -10.40 -18.21 10.32
CA ALA A 94 -9.22 -17.41 10.66
C ALA A 94 -8.35 -17.09 9.43
N ALA A 95 -8.19 -18.06 8.52
CA ALA A 95 -7.47 -17.84 7.26
C ALA A 95 -8.19 -16.78 6.39
N SER A 96 -9.51 -16.89 6.22
CA SER A 96 -10.30 -15.88 5.49
C SER A 96 -10.20 -14.49 6.12
N ALA A 97 -10.24 -14.39 7.45
CA ALA A 97 -10.00 -13.13 8.17
C ALA A 97 -8.62 -12.56 7.91
N SER A 98 -7.57 -13.40 7.92
CA SER A 98 -6.21 -12.93 7.68
C SER A 98 -6.03 -12.37 6.26
N ILE A 99 -6.68 -12.98 5.27
CA ILE A 99 -6.66 -12.47 3.89
C ILE A 99 -7.41 -11.13 3.82
N GLU A 100 -8.60 -11.04 4.41
CA GLU A 100 -9.39 -9.80 4.50
C GLU A 100 -8.57 -8.65 5.10
N GLN A 101 -7.92 -8.89 6.24
CA GLN A 101 -7.10 -7.90 6.93
C GLN A 101 -5.89 -7.46 6.11
N LYS A 102 -5.24 -8.38 5.40
CA LYS A 102 -4.10 -8.04 4.52
C LYS A 102 -4.56 -7.19 3.34
N LEU A 103 -5.73 -7.48 2.77
CA LEU A 103 -6.27 -6.73 1.65
C LEU A 103 -6.70 -5.32 2.07
N SER A 104 -7.33 -5.17 3.24
CA SER A 104 -7.65 -3.85 3.78
C SER A 104 -6.39 -3.05 4.09
N GLY A 105 -5.38 -3.66 4.73
CA GLY A 105 -4.10 -2.99 5.00
C GLY A 105 -3.36 -2.59 3.72
N PHE A 106 -3.49 -3.35 2.63
CA PHE A 106 -2.92 -2.96 1.34
C PHE A 106 -3.63 -1.72 0.75
N ALA A 107 -4.94 -1.58 0.95
CA ALA A 107 -5.68 -0.39 0.54
C ALA A 107 -5.20 0.86 1.30
N ASP A 108 -4.98 0.74 2.61
CA ASP A 108 -4.45 1.84 3.44
C ASP A 108 -3.06 2.28 2.96
N VAL A 109 -2.17 1.32 2.69
CA VAL A 109 -0.82 1.60 2.16
C VAL A 109 -0.88 2.28 0.78
N LEU A 110 -1.82 1.89 -0.08
CA LEU A 110 -2.02 2.55 -1.37
C LEU A 110 -2.50 3.99 -1.22
N GLU A 111 -3.35 4.27 -0.24
CA GLU A 111 -3.82 5.63 0.04
C GLU A 111 -2.68 6.51 0.58
N GLU A 112 -1.90 5.99 1.53
CA GLU A 112 -0.71 6.67 2.05
C GLU A 112 0.31 6.96 0.95
N PHE A 113 0.58 5.98 0.09
CA PHE A 113 1.49 6.15 -1.04
C PHE A 113 1.01 7.25 -2.01
N LYS A 114 -0.28 7.26 -2.36
CA LYS A 114 -0.86 8.31 -3.22
C LYS A 114 -0.71 9.70 -2.58
N SER A 115 -1.07 9.83 -1.32
CA SER A 115 -0.98 11.09 -0.59
C SER A 115 0.47 11.60 -0.51
N GLY A 116 1.40 10.73 -0.10
CA GLY A 116 2.81 11.08 -0.01
C GLY A 116 3.44 11.43 -1.36
N SER A 117 3.05 10.74 -2.43
CA SER A 117 3.54 11.06 -3.79
C SER A 117 3.07 12.43 -4.26
N PHE A 118 1.82 12.83 -3.97
CA PHE A 118 1.35 14.18 -4.33
C PHE A 118 2.05 15.26 -3.52
N ALA A 119 2.23 15.04 -2.21
CA ALA A 119 2.97 15.98 -1.37
C ALA A 119 4.42 16.19 -1.86
N ALA A 120 5.11 15.12 -2.25
CA ALA A 120 6.46 15.21 -2.80
C ALA A 120 6.51 15.97 -4.15
N VAL A 121 5.51 15.76 -5.02
CA VAL A 121 5.40 16.49 -6.29
C VAL A 121 5.15 17.99 -6.05
N ASP A 122 4.27 18.33 -5.10
CA ASP A 122 4.00 19.72 -4.73
C ASP A 122 5.25 20.39 -4.13
N GLU A 123 6.01 19.69 -3.29
CA GLU A 123 7.27 20.18 -2.73
C GLU A 123 8.30 20.45 -3.84
N ILE A 124 8.44 19.54 -4.80
CA ILE A 124 9.32 19.73 -5.96
C ILE A 124 8.87 20.92 -6.81
N ALA A 125 7.56 21.08 -7.06
CA ALA A 125 7.03 22.20 -7.84
C ALA A 125 7.30 23.56 -7.16
N ASN A 126 7.13 23.61 -5.84
CA ASN A 126 7.43 24.80 -5.04
C ASN A 126 8.93 25.11 -5.06
N ALA A 127 9.78 24.10 -4.88
CA ALA A 127 11.23 24.26 -4.95
C ALA A 127 11.70 24.73 -6.33
N ALA A 128 11.11 24.20 -7.42
CA ALA A 128 11.40 24.63 -8.78
C ALA A 128 10.98 26.09 -9.02
N THR A 129 9.84 26.51 -8.48
CA THR A 129 9.37 27.91 -8.56
C THR A 129 10.30 28.85 -7.81
N ALA A 130 10.66 28.53 -6.58
CA ALA A 130 11.61 29.30 -5.79
C ALA A 130 12.99 29.40 -6.46
N LEU A 131 13.45 28.31 -7.11
CA LEU A 131 14.69 28.31 -7.87
C LEU A 131 14.61 29.20 -9.11
N ALA A 132 13.47 29.22 -9.80
CA ALA A 132 13.25 30.09 -10.96
C ALA A 132 13.27 31.57 -10.56
N GLU A 133 12.64 31.92 -9.44
CA GLU A 133 12.68 33.27 -8.85
C GLU A 133 14.11 33.67 -8.49
N ALA A 134 14.83 32.83 -7.73
CA ALA A 134 16.21 33.09 -7.34
C ALA A 134 17.15 33.24 -8.56
N SER A 135 16.91 32.48 -9.63
CA SER A 135 17.66 32.60 -10.88
C SER A 135 17.36 33.92 -11.60
N GLY A 136 16.12 34.39 -11.57
CA GLY A 136 15.72 35.69 -12.11
C GLY A 136 16.38 36.86 -11.37
N ASP A 137 16.42 36.78 -10.04
CA ASP A 137 17.11 37.75 -9.19
C ASP A 137 18.62 37.76 -9.44
N ALA A 138 19.24 36.58 -9.49
CA ALA A 138 20.67 36.45 -9.79
C ALA A 138 21.03 37.06 -11.16
N ASN A 139 20.19 36.84 -12.18
CA ASN A 139 20.37 37.45 -13.50
C ASN A 139 20.28 38.98 -13.45
N SER A 140 19.30 39.52 -12.70
CA SER A 140 19.12 40.96 -12.53
C SER A 140 20.31 41.60 -11.80
N ILE A 141 20.79 40.97 -10.72
CA ILE A 141 21.98 41.41 -9.97
C ILE A 141 23.24 41.38 -10.85
N ALA A 142 23.40 40.34 -11.67
CA ALA A 142 24.53 40.24 -12.59
C ALA A 142 24.51 41.37 -13.64
N HIS A 143 23.34 41.70 -14.19
CA HIS A 143 23.18 42.85 -15.09
C HIS A 143 23.50 44.18 -14.40
N GLU A 144 23.01 44.40 -13.19
CA GLU A 144 23.28 45.62 -12.45
C GLU A 144 24.77 45.76 -12.11
N THR A 145 25.40 44.68 -11.68
CA THR A 145 26.84 44.64 -11.38
C THR A 145 27.66 44.94 -12.62
N SER A 146 27.33 44.34 -13.77
CA SER A 146 27.99 44.62 -15.06
C SER A 146 27.88 46.10 -15.46
N SER A 147 26.70 46.70 -15.29
CA SER A 147 26.48 48.13 -15.53
C SER A 147 27.32 49.00 -14.61
N ARG A 148 27.32 48.70 -13.30
CA ARG A 148 28.15 49.41 -12.31
C ARG A 148 29.64 49.28 -12.62
N SER A 149 30.13 48.08 -12.97
CA SER A 149 31.52 47.86 -13.39
C SER A 149 31.91 48.70 -14.59
N THR A 150 31.01 48.86 -15.58
CA THR A 150 31.23 49.72 -16.74
C THR A 150 31.37 51.19 -16.34
N ASN A 151 30.51 51.68 -15.43
CA ASN A 151 30.58 53.04 -14.91
C ASN A 151 31.87 53.28 -14.12
N VAL A 152 32.27 52.33 -13.27
CA VAL A 152 33.53 52.39 -12.52
C VAL A 152 34.73 52.42 -13.48
N ALA A 153 34.73 51.59 -14.53
CA ALA A 153 35.79 51.60 -15.54
C ALA A 153 35.86 52.94 -16.30
N ALA A 154 34.72 53.56 -16.60
CA ALA A 154 34.67 54.89 -17.20
C ALA A 154 35.25 55.96 -16.25
N ALA A 155 34.82 55.96 -14.99
CA ALA A 155 35.34 56.88 -13.98
C ALA A 155 36.86 56.72 -13.78
N ALA A 156 37.35 55.48 -13.70
CA ALA A 156 38.78 55.20 -13.58
C ALA A 156 39.59 55.71 -14.78
N ARG A 157 39.08 55.56 -16.02
CA ARG A 157 39.70 56.13 -17.23
C ARG A 157 39.77 57.65 -17.16
N GLN A 158 38.71 58.31 -16.70
CA GLN A 158 38.69 59.76 -16.54
C GLN A 158 39.67 60.24 -15.46
N THR A 159 39.74 59.56 -14.32
CA THR A 159 40.73 59.85 -13.28
C THR A 159 42.16 59.69 -13.81
N ALA A 160 42.44 58.63 -14.59
CA ALA A 160 43.75 58.43 -15.20
C ALA A 160 44.12 59.56 -16.17
N ALA A 161 43.16 60.04 -16.98
CA ALA A 161 43.38 61.20 -17.85
C ALA A 161 43.70 62.47 -17.05
N ASN A 162 42.92 62.77 -16.01
CA ASN A 162 43.15 63.92 -15.14
C ASN A 162 44.52 63.86 -14.44
N VAL A 163 44.94 62.68 -13.97
CA VAL A 163 46.27 62.48 -13.36
C VAL A 163 47.38 62.71 -14.39
N SER A 164 47.18 62.30 -15.64
CA SER A 164 48.13 62.57 -16.74
C SER A 164 48.26 64.06 -17.02
N GLU A 165 47.15 64.80 -17.11
CA GLU A 165 47.15 66.26 -17.31
C GLU A 165 47.80 67.00 -16.14
N LEU A 166 47.54 66.56 -14.90
CA LEU A 166 48.18 67.12 -13.71
C LEU A 166 49.69 66.90 -13.72
N SER A 167 50.15 65.74 -14.21
CA SER A 167 51.58 65.44 -14.37
C SER A 167 52.25 66.41 -15.35
N SER A 168 51.65 66.64 -16.52
CA SER A 168 52.20 67.60 -17.50
C SER A 168 52.21 69.03 -16.98
N ALA A 169 51.15 69.48 -16.30
CA ALA A 169 51.11 70.81 -15.69
C ALA A 169 52.17 70.97 -14.58
N SER A 170 52.44 69.91 -13.82
CA SER A 170 53.49 69.90 -12.80
C SER A 170 54.89 69.99 -13.42
N GLU A 171 55.12 69.38 -14.59
CA GLU A 171 56.37 69.52 -15.34
C GLU A 171 56.58 70.94 -15.87
N GLU A 172 55.55 71.54 -16.49
CA GLU A 172 55.59 72.94 -16.98
C GLU A 172 55.82 73.95 -15.85
N LEU A 173 55.18 73.75 -14.70
CA LEU A 173 55.41 74.57 -13.51
C LEU A 173 56.86 74.46 -13.02
N ASN A 174 57.43 73.25 -13.00
CA ASN A 174 58.80 73.02 -12.59
C ASN A 174 59.80 73.68 -13.57
N GLU A 175 59.53 73.60 -14.87
CA GLU A 175 60.30 74.31 -15.90
C GLU A 175 60.21 75.84 -15.75
N SER A 176 59.01 76.37 -15.51
CA SER A 176 58.81 77.80 -15.26
C SER A 176 59.56 78.28 -14.01
N ILE A 177 59.55 77.49 -12.92
CA ILE A 177 60.33 77.80 -11.70
C ILE A 177 61.83 77.83 -12.00
N ARG A 178 62.34 76.88 -12.79
CA ARG A 178 63.75 76.88 -13.22
C ARG A 178 64.09 78.14 -14.01
N ASN A 179 63.27 78.49 -14.99
CA ASN A 179 63.45 79.71 -15.80
C ASN A 179 63.45 81.00 -14.96
N VAL A 180 62.53 81.12 -14.00
CA VAL A 180 62.49 82.27 -13.07
C VAL A 180 63.74 82.29 -12.19
N SER A 181 64.18 81.14 -11.69
CA SER A 181 65.39 81.04 -10.87
C SER A 181 66.66 81.41 -11.64
N ASP A 182 66.71 81.12 -12.95
CA ASP A 182 67.81 81.51 -13.83
C ASP A 182 67.78 83.01 -14.20
N GLN A 183 66.59 83.62 -14.32
CA GLN A 183 66.44 85.07 -14.54
C GLN A 183 66.72 85.93 -13.31
N ALA A 184 66.63 85.36 -12.10
CA ALA A 184 66.87 86.06 -10.84
C ALA A 184 68.35 86.08 -10.40
N ARG A 185 69.26 85.54 -11.22
CA ARG A 185 70.73 85.59 -11.05
C ARG A 185 71.36 86.66 -11.93
#